data_AF-A0A7W5ACN9-F1
#
_entry.id   AF-A0A7W5ACN9-F1
#
_cell.length_a   1.000
_cell.length_b   1.000
_cell.length_c   1.000
_cell.angle_alpha   90.00
_cell.angle_beta   90.00
_cell.angle_gamma   90.00
#
_symmetry.space_group_name_H-M   'P 1'
#
loop_
_entity.id
_entity.type
_entity.pdbx_description
1 polymer ?
#
loop_
_entity_poly.entity_id
_entity_poly.type
_entity_poly.pdbx_seq_one_letter_code
_entity_poly.pdbx_strand_id
1 'polypeptide(L)'
;MKSRVIGTVLFGFGVLALVFAGGLAFVVAPTVKQLPYDMEMTQSIAEAPNATYMQIADGKATIETGDLRSTVTVQPDSDETAKLTGDLDGTALVWVAGQQVENSEGELVSAYSTSLAVDRETGAAVKWDGQWLDTGGQREAVDYKGQIYKFPFGTEQKTYDIFDRDILTAKPAKFVKTETIQGVETYQFTQTLENETQVLPADRVQLLLGQLLPTATSGSVQYGNVRTVWVDPVTGAYIKVQEQQKKTLLGNDGSSKVLLDATFVYSDATVTKSADTAKANQSKLNLVGVWGPIGLGVLGLILAVLGALLMLRGPKSAAANGVPAQWSGAPRHAAKSGDEAGDEAEATASAEKS
;
A
#
# COMPACT_ATOMS: atom_id res chain seq x y z
N MET A 1 -11.87 -1.88 -49.54
CA MET A 1 -10.59 -2.40 -49.01
C MET A 1 -10.09 -1.61 -47.80
N LYS A 2 -9.97 -0.27 -47.87
CA LYS A 2 -9.48 0.57 -46.75
C LYS A 2 -10.27 0.42 -45.43
N SER A 3 -11.60 0.31 -45.46
CA SER A 3 -12.44 0.14 -44.25
C SER A 3 -12.20 -1.18 -43.50
N ARG A 4 -11.87 -2.26 -44.23
CA ARG A 4 -11.59 -3.57 -43.63
C ARG A 4 -10.22 -3.60 -42.96
N VAL A 5 -9.22 -2.96 -43.55
CA VAL A 5 -7.88 -2.82 -42.94
C VAL A 5 -7.96 -1.99 -41.67
N ILE A 6 -8.68 -0.86 -41.70
CA ILE A 6 -8.91 -0.03 -40.51
C ILE A 6 -9.68 -0.81 -39.44
N GLY A 7 -10.71 -1.58 -39.83
CA GLY A 7 -11.45 -2.45 -38.91
C GLY A 7 -10.54 -3.50 -38.22
N THR A 8 -9.64 -4.15 -38.97
CA THR A 8 -8.67 -5.10 -38.41
C THR A 8 -7.67 -4.47 -37.46
N VAL A 9 -7.15 -3.30 -37.80
CA VAL A 9 -6.24 -2.57 -36.92
C VAL A 9 -6.94 -2.16 -35.63
N LEU A 10 -8.15 -1.60 -35.70
CA LEU A 10 -8.93 -1.20 -34.53
C LEU A 10 -9.31 -2.39 -33.64
N PHE A 11 -9.72 -3.51 -34.25
CA PHE A 11 -10.02 -4.73 -33.51
C PHE A 11 -8.78 -5.27 -32.78
N GLY A 12 -7.63 -5.31 -33.47
CA GLY A 12 -6.36 -5.73 -32.87
C GLY A 12 -5.94 -4.85 -31.70
N PHE A 13 -6.04 -3.52 -31.83
CA PHE A 13 -5.80 -2.60 -30.71
C PHE A 13 -6.81 -2.76 -29.58
N GLY A 14 -8.08 -3.03 -29.88
CA GLY A 14 -9.11 -3.29 -28.87
C GLY A 14 -8.79 -4.52 -28.03
N VAL A 15 -8.45 -5.64 -28.68
CA VAL A 15 -8.02 -6.87 -27.99
C VAL A 15 -6.75 -6.63 -27.19
N LEU A 16 -5.75 -5.95 -27.75
CA LEU A 16 -4.51 -5.63 -27.04
C LEU A 16 -4.77 -4.79 -25.78
N ALA A 17 -5.62 -3.76 -25.88
CA ALA A 17 -6.01 -2.93 -24.73
C ALA A 17 -6.74 -3.75 -23.65
N LEU A 18 -7.59 -4.72 -24.02
CA LEU A 18 -8.22 -5.64 -23.08
C LEU A 18 -7.20 -6.56 -22.39
N VAL A 19 -6.20 -7.06 -23.13
CA VAL A 19 -5.10 -7.85 -22.55
C VAL A 19 -4.31 -7.01 -21.55
N PHE A 20 -3.97 -5.76 -21.89
CA PHE A 20 -3.31 -4.85 -20.95
C PHE A 20 -4.17 -4.51 -19.74
N ALA A 21 -5.50 -4.33 -19.91
CA ALA A 21 -6.42 -4.14 -18.81
C ALA A 21 -6.40 -5.33 -17.84
N GLY A 22 -6.42 -6.56 -18.38
CA GLY A 22 -6.27 -7.78 -17.60
C GLY A 22 -4.91 -7.87 -16.91
N GLY A 23 -3.82 -7.54 -17.62
CA GLY A 23 -2.48 -7.48 -17.04
C GLY A 23 -2.37 -6.50 -15.86
N LEU A 24 -2.93 -5.30 -16.00
CA LEU A 24 -2.98 -4.35 -14.89
C LEU A 24 -3.79 -4.88 -13.70
N ALA A 25 -5.00 -5.41 -13.94
CA ALA A 25 -5.88 -5.87 -12.86
C ALA A 25 -5.34 -7.09 -12.11
N PHE A 26 -4.78 -8.07 -12.82
CA PHE A 26 -4.47 -9.38 -12.26
C PHE A 26 -2.97 -9.61 -12.00
N VAL A 27 -2.09 -8.80 -12.60
CA VAL A 27 -0.63 -8.96 -12.43
C VAL A 27 -0.03 -7.74 -11.71
N VAL A 28 -0.33 -6.53 -12.16
CA VAL A 28 0.28 -5.31 -11.60
C VAL A 28 -0.39 -4.87 -10.30
N ALA A 29 -1.72 -4.83 -10.25
CA ALA A 29 -2.44 -4.36 -9.06
C ALA A 29 -2.13 -5.16 -7.78
N PRO A 30 -1.99 -6.51 -7.81
CA PRO A 30 -1.56 -7.27 -6.65
C PRO A 30 -0.11 -6.98 -6.25
N THR A 31 0.79 -6.81 -7.23
CA THR A 31 2.23 -6.61 -6.97
C THR A 31 2.59 -5.23 -6.41
N VAL A 32 1.68 -4.25 -6.50
CA VAL A 32 1.85 -2.90 -5.90
C VAL A 32 1.23 -2.77 -4.51
N LYS A 33 0.48 -3.77 -4.02
CA LYS A 33 -0.10 -3.80 -2.67
C LYS A 33 0.87 -4.34 -1.62
N GLN A 34 2.12 -3.91 -1.74
CA GLN A 34 3.19 -4.30 -0.85
C GLN A 34 4.20 -3.15 -0.76
N LEU A 35 4.99 -3.15 0.30
CA LEU A 35 6.02 -2.16 0.52
C LEU A 35 7.08 -2.22 -0.60
N PRO A 36 7.39 -1.09 -1.27
CA PRO A 36 8.41 -1.05 -2.31
C PRO A 36 9.81 -1.07 -1.68
N TYR A 37 10.84 -1.52 -2.40
CA TYR A 37 12.20 -1.60 -1.83
C TYR A 37 12.87 -0.22 -1.68
N ASP A 38 12.50 0.73 -2.52
CA ASP A 38 13.10 2.06 -2.66
C ASP A 38 12.36 3.15 -1.87
N MET A 39 11.88 2.80 -0.67
CA MET A 39 11.20 3.78 0.19
C MET A 39 12.15 4.86 0.67
N GLU A 40 11.67 6.10 0.66
CA GLU A 40 12.35 7.20 1.33
C GLU A 40 12.26 7.06 2.85
N MET A 41 13.25 7.60 3.56
CA MET A 41 13.18 7.74 5.01
C MET A 41 11.95 8.56 5.40
N THR A 42 11.18 8.05 6.35
CA THR A 42 10.07 8.75 6.97
C THR A 42 10.49 9.35 8.30
N GLN A 43 9.88 10.49 8.65
CA GLN A 43 10.07 11.14 9.93
C GLN A 43 8.71 11.57 10.47
N SER A 44 8.45 11.24 11.73
CA SER A 44 7.25 11.62 12.47
C SER A 44 7.66 12.32 13.76
N ILE A 45 7.00 13.43 14.08
CA ILE A 45 7.26 14.21 15.29
C ILE A 45 6.01 14.19 16.17
N ALA A 46 6.17 13.75 17.42
CA ALA A 46 5.16 13.85 18.46
C ALA A 46 5.61 14.83 19.55
N GLU A 47 4.67 15.56 20.11
CA GLU A 47 4.90 16.55 21.17
C GLU A 47 4.13 16.13 22.42
N ALA A 48 4.73 16.32 23.59
CA ALA A 48 4.11 16.09 24.89
C ALA A 48 4.28 17.33 25.77
N PRO A 49 3.31 18.24 25.77
CA PRO A 49 3.38 19.42 26.61
C PRO A 49 3.17 19.06 28.09
N ASN A 50 3.81 19.82 28.99
CA ASN A 50 3.69 19.65 30.44
C ASN A 50 3.99 18.21 30.94
N ALA A 51 4.95 17.53 30.32
CA ALA A 51 5.36 16.20 30.71
C ALA A 51 6.18 16.24 32.02
N THR A 52 6.01 15.24 32.87
CA THR A 52 6.97 14.93 33.94
C THR A 52 7.93 13.88 33.40
N TYR A 53 9.23 14.10 33.48
CA TYR A 53 10.22 13.17 32.94
C TYR A 53 11.51 13.14 33.74
N MET A 54 12.21 12.03 33.64
CA MET A 54 13.54 11.87 34.19
C MET A 54 14.56 12.42 33.18
N GLN A 55 15.35 13.40 33.62
CA GLN A 55 16.50 13.91 32.90
C GLN A 55 17.77 13.30 33.49
N ILE A 56 18.73 12.93 32.64
CA ILE A 56 20.07 12.51 33.08
C ILE A 56 21.08 13.52 32.56
N ALA A 57 21.60 14.34 33.47
CA ALA A 57 22.66 15.30 33.20
C ALA A 57 23.86 14.99 34.09
N ASP A 58 25.07 14.95 33.50
CA ASP A 58 26.33 14.65 34.21
C ASP A 58 26.28 13.37 35.08
N GLY A 59 25.58 12.33 34.59
CA GLY A 59 25.42 11.05 35.28
C GLY A 59 24.44 11.06 36.46
N LYS A 60 23.75 12.19 36.69
CA LYS A 60 22.74 12.35 37.74
C LYS A 60 21.34 12.40 37.16
N ALA A 61 20.45 11.59 37.71
CA ALA A 61 19.03 11.56 37.40
C ALA A 61 18.26 12.59 38.23
N THR A 62 17.52 13.47 37.56
CA THR A 62 16.59 14.45 38.14
C THR A 62 15.20 14.23 37.56
N ILE A 63 14.15 14.59 38.31
CA ILE A 63 12.79 14.63 37.79
C ILE A 63 12.44 16.07 37.47
N GLU A 64 12.07 16.30 36.23
CA GLU A 64 11.80 17.61 35.66
C GLU A 64 10.39 17.68 35.09
N THR A 65 9.96 18.90 34.78
CA THR A 65 8.67 19.15 34.13
C THR A 65 8.89 20.13 32.99
N GLY A 66 8.32 19.83 31.83
CA GLY A 66 8.45 20.65 30.64
C GLY A 66 7.90 19.97 29.41
N ASP A 67 8.06 20.60 28.25
CA ASP A 67 7.59 20.05 27.00
C ASP A 67 8.64 19.12 26.39
N LEU A 68 8.19 17.98 25.88
CA LEU A 68 9.02 17.00 25.19
C LEU A 68 8.67 16.92 23.72
N ARG A 69 9.70 16.71 22.90
CA ARG A 69 9.58 16.45 21.47
C ARG A 69 10.19 15.09 21.14
N SER A 70 9.36 14.18 20.66
CA SER A 70 9.76 12.85 20.20
C SER A 70 9.84 12.84 18.67
N THR A 71 11.04 12.61 18.12
CA THR A 71 11.26 12.45 16.68
C THR A 71 11.55 10.99 16.39
N VAL A 72 10.70 10.35 15.59
CA VAL A 72 10.88 8.97 15.09
C VAL A 72 11.28 9.02 13.62
N THR A 73 12.32 8.27 13.27
CA THR A 73 12.75 8.05 11.87
C THR A 73 12.68 6.58 11.54
N VAL A 74 12.17 6.24 10.35
CA VAL A 74 12.14 4.86 9.83
C VAL A 74 12.64 4.88 8.40
N GLN A 75 13.62 4.02 8.10
CA GLN A 75 14.19 3.89 6.76
C GLN A 75 14.42 2.42 6.39
N PRO A 76 14.30 2.06 5.10
CA PRO A 76 14.76 0.76 4.64
C PRO A 76 16.28 0.64 4.72
N ASP A 77 16.73 -0.55 5.12
CA ASP A 77 18.12 -0.97 5.01
C ASP A 77 18.24 -1.88 3.79
N SER A 78 18.58 -1.29 2.64
CA SER A 78 18.67 -2.00 1.37
C SER A 78 19.75 -3.07 1.38
N ASP A 79 20.84 -2.86 2.13
CA ASP A 79 21.98 -3.75 2.17
C ASP A 79 21.65 -5.02 2.96
N GLU A 80 20.99 -4.89 4.12
CA GLU A 80 20.50 -6.05 4.87
C GLU A 80 19.33 -6.72 4.17
N THR A 81 18.44 -5.94 3.54
CA THR A 81 17.33 -6.50 2.74
C THR A 81 17.85 -7.38 1.60
N ALA A 82 18.91 -6.97 0.90
CA ALA A 82 19.50 -7.76 -0.19
C ALA A 82 20.18 -9.06 0.27
N LYS A 83 20.44 -9.21 1.58
CA LYS A 83 21.03 -10.41 2.18
C LYS A 83 19.97 -11.39 2.73
N LEU A 84 18.69 -11.02 2.70
CA LEU A 84 17.61 -11.93 3.11
C LEU A 84 17.58 -13.16 2.19
N THR A 85 17.32 -14.33 2.78
CA THR A 85 17.31 -15.62 2.08
C THR A 85 16.15 -16.48 2.57
N GLY A 86 15.86 -17.56 1.85
CA GLY A 86 14.77 -18.49 2.21
C GLY A 86 13.41 -17.82 2.09
N ASP A 87 12.53 -18.04 3.07
CA ASP A 87 11.15 -17.54 3.07
C ASP A 87 11.05 -16.00 3.14
N LEU A 88 12.15 -15.31 3.47
CA LEU A 88 12.23 -13.84 3.56
C LEU A 88 12.62 -13.17 2.24
N ASP A 89 13.20 -13.92 1.29
CA ASP A 89 13.63 -13.38 -0.01
C ASP A 89 12.40 -12.99 -0.85
N GLY A 90 12.36 -11.73 -1.29
CA GLY A 90 11.25 -11.19 -2.06
C GLY A 90 10.00 -10.79 -1.24
N THR A 91 9.87 -11.29 -0.01
CA THR A 91 8.67 -11.15 0.83
C THR A 91 8.84 -10.16 1.98
N ALA A 92 10.08 -9.94 2.44
CA ALA A 92 10.38 -9.07 3.58
C ALA A 92 11.33 -7.92 3.23
N LEU A 93 11.39 -6.94 4.13
CA LEU A 93 12.30 -5.80 4.11
C LEU A 93 12.93 -5.65 5.49
N VAL A 94 14.18 -5.19 5.54
CA VAL A 94 14.78 -4.75 6.79
C VAL A 94 14.55 -3.25 6.95
N TRP A 95 14.04 -2.85 8.10
CA TRP A 95 13.92 -1.46 8.51
C TRP A 95 14.88 -1.17 9.65
N VAL A 96 15.54 -0.01 9.55
CA VAL A 96 16.23 0.61 10.68
C VAL A 96 15.40 1.79 11.12
N ALA A 97 15.12 1.84 12.41
CA ALA A 97 14.35 2.91 13.00
C ALA A 97 15.05 3.47 14.24
N GLY A 98 14.78 4.73 14.53
CA GLY A 98 15.30 5.43 15.70
C GLY A 98 14.28 6.39 16.26
N GLN A 99 14.38 6.65 17.55
CA GLN A 99 13.66 7.74 18.20
C GLN A 99 14.62 8.52 19.07
N GLN A 100 14.42 9.84 19.09
CA GLN A 100 15.03 10.75 20.03
C GLN A 100 13.92 11.54 20.71
N VAL A 101 13.97 11.64 22.03
CA VAL A 101 13.11 12.51 22.82
C VAL A 101 13.99 13.61 23.40
N GLU A 102 13.65 14.85 23.09
CA GLU A 102 14.36 16.04 23.52
C GLU A 102 13.44 16.91 24.38
N ASN A 103 14.02 17.62 25.35
CA ASN A 103 13.29 18.64 26.11
C ASN A 103 13.25 19.97 25.34
N SER A 104 12.61 20.98 25.94
CA SER A 104 12.47 22.31 25.34
C SER A 104 13.79 23.06 25.15
N GLU A 105 14.85 22.65 25.83
CA GLU A 105 16.20 23.21 25.73
C GLU A 105 17.03 22.51 24.63
N GLY A 106 16.49 21.47 24.00
CA GLY A 106 17.17 20.66 22.98
C GLY A 106 18.09 19.60 23.60
N GLU A 107 17.98 19.32 24.89
CA GLU A 107 18.75 18.28 25.55
C GLU A 107 18.08 16.92 25.35
N LEU A 108 18.90 15.89 25.14
CA LEU A 108 18.42 14.52 24.94
C LEU A 108 17.93 13.92 26.27
N VAL A 109 16.67 13.54 26.30
CA VAL A 109 16.01 12.86 27.43
C VAL A 109 16.11 11.35 27.29
N SER A 110 15.84 10.84 26.10
CA SER A 110 15.98 9.41 25.80
C SER A 110 16.17 9.18 24.30
N ALA A 111 16.80 8.07 23.95
CA ALA A 111 16.91 7.62 22.57
C ALA A 111 16.86 6.10 22.49
N TYR A 112 16.43 5.60 21.34
CA TYR A 112 16.68 4.22 20.97
C TYR A 112 16.92 4.10 19.47
N SER A 113 17.50 2.98 19.08
CA SER A 113 17.51 2.54 17.68
C SER A 113 17.19 1.05 17.60
N THR A 114 16.71 0.60 16.44
CA THR A 114 16.37 -0.80 16.22
C THR A 114 16.59 -1.17 14.76
N SER A 115 16.84 -2.47 14.53
CA SER A 115 16.65 -3.09 13.21
C SER A 115 15.66 -4.24 13.32
N LEU A 116 14.78 -4.35 12.34
CA LEU A 116 13.76 -5.39 12.29
C LEU A 116 13.42 -5.77 10.84
N ALA A 117 12.99 -7.02 10.63
CA ALA A 117 12.43 -7.43 9.35
C ALA A 117 10.90 -7.30 9.39
N VAL A 118 10.30 -6.80 8.32
CA VAL A 118 8.85 -6.69 8.16
C VAL A 118 8.40 -7.35 6.87
N ASP A 119 7.23 -7.99 6.92
CA ASP A 119 6.56 -8.53 5.74
C ASP A 119 6.05 -7.38 4.86
N ARG A 120 6.27 -7.49 3.55
CA ARG A 120 5.98 -6.41 2.60
C ARG A 120 4.49 -6.16 2.40
N GLU A 121 3.64 -7.17 2.55
CA GLU A 121 2.19 -7.06 2.32
C GLU A 121 1.47 -6.60 3.59
N THR A 122 1.79 -7.23 4.71
CA THR A 122 1.12 -7.03 5.99
C THR A 122 1.75 -5.94 6.84
N GLY A 123 3.01 -5.56 6.60
CA GLY A 123 3.76 -4.61 7.44
C GLY A 123 4.09 -5.12 8.85
N ALA A 124 3.74 -6.37 9.17
CA ALA A 124 4.02 -6.99 10.46
C ALA A 124 5.49 -7.40 10.55
N ALA A 125 6.04 -7.39 11.77
CA ALA A 125 7.35 -7.97 12.02
C ALA A 125 7.38 -9.47 11.69
N VAL A 126 8.46 -9.89 11.04
CA VAL A 126 8.73 -11.30 10.72
C VAL A 126 10.00 -11.75 11.41
N LYS A 127 10.07 -13.04 11.73
CA LYS A 127 11.23 -13.61 12.40
C LYS A 127 12.47 -13.46 11.52
N TRP A 128 13.50 -12.82 12.06
CA TRP A 128 14.80 -12.65 11.44
C TRP A 128 15.88 -12.61 12.52
N ASP A 129 17.01 -13.27 12.30
CA ASP A 129 18.07 -13.38 13.33
C ASP A 129 18.87 -12.08 13.50
N GLY A 130 18.80 -11.16 12.53
CA GLY A 130 19.46 -9.86 12.59
C GLY A 130 18.71 -8.78 13.36
N GLN A 131 17.59 -9.12 14.00
CA GLN A 131 16.78 -8.16 14.77
C GLN A 131 17.48 -7.73 16.05
N TRP A 132 17.49 -6.42 16.31
CA TRP A 132 18.08 -5.87 17.53
C TRP A 132 17.41 -4.58 17.98
N LEU A 133 17.50 -4.30 19.27
CA LEU A 133 17.12 -3.05 19.92
C LEU A 133 18.31 -2.49 20.70
N ASP A 134 18.56 -1.19 20.59
CA ASP A 134 19.53 -0.46 21.41
C ASP A 134 18.84 0.68 22.13
N THR A 135 18.81 0.62 23.47
CA THR A 135 18.22 1.65 24.35
C THR A 135 19.25 2.36 25.23
N GLY A 136 20.55 2.22 24.94
CA GLY A 136 21.60 2.89 25.72
C GLY A 136 23.02 2.40 25.45
N GLY A 137 23.36 2.24 24.17
CA GLY A 137 24.70 1.97 23.65
C GLY A 137 25.06 0.49 23.53
N GLN A 138 24.11 -0.43 23.67
CA GLN A 138 24.31 -1.86 23.49
C GLN A 138 23.11 -2.47 22.75
N ARG A 139 23.39 -3.26 21.71
CA ARG A 139 22.37 -3.96 20.94
C ARG A 139 21.98 -5.26 21.62
N GLU A 140 20.69 -5.43 21.85
CA GLU A 140 20.09 -6.65 22.38
C GLU A 140 19.24 -7.30 21.30
N ALA A 141 19.29 -8.63 21.19
CA ALA A 141 18.44 -9.36 20.27
C ALA A 141 16.97 -9.28 20.72
N VAL A 142 16.06 -9.01 19.79
CA VAL A 142 14.63 -8.89 20.08
C VAL A 142 13.81 -9.70 19.07
N ASP A 143 12.82 -10.43 19.58
CA ASP A 143 11.84 -11.17 18.78
C ASP A 143 10.61 -10.28 18.52
N TYR A 144 10.72 -9.40 17.52
CA TYR A 144 9.63 -8.51 17.13
C TYR A 144 8.42 -9.28 16.58
N LYS A 145 7.22 -8.86 16.97
CA LYS A 145 5.94 -9.48 16.59
C LYS A 145 4.86 -8.44 16.34
N GLY A 146 3.96 -8.73 15.40
CA GLY A 146 2.81 -7.86 15.12
C GLY A 146 3.21 -6.55 14.43
N GLN A 147 2.32 -5.57 14.51
CA GLN A 147 2.47 -4.26 13.87
C GLN A 147 3.37 -3.35 14.70
N ILE A 148 4.16 -2.49 14.03
CA ILE A 148 5.09 -1.57 14.71
C ILE A 148 4.95 -0.16 14.14
N TYR A 149 5.35 0.04 12.89
CA TYR A 149 5.37 1.35 12.23
C TYR A 149 4.25 1.53 11.19
N LYS A 150 3.48 0.48 10.93
CA LYS A 150 2.52 0.39 9.83
C LYS A 150 1.50 -0.71 10.13
N PHE A 151 0.32 -0.63 9.53
CA PHE A 151 -0.66 -1.71 9.43
C PHE A 151 -0.74 -2.24 7.98
N PRO A 152 -1.38 -3.40 7.74
CA PRO A 152 -1.50 -3.97 6.39
C PRO A 152 -2.14 -3.03 5.37
N PHE A 153 -1.78 -3.17 4.10
CA PHE A 153 -2.60 -2.63 3.01
C PHE A 153 -4.02 -3.22 3.09
N GLY A 154 -5.03 -2.39 2.86
CA GLY A 154 -6.42 -2.82 3.07
C GLY A 154 -6.70 -3.19 4.53
N THR A 155 -6.23 -2.37 5.47
CA THR A 155 -6.48 -2.56 6.90
C THR A 155 -7.98 -2.73 7.16
N GLU A 156 -8.33 -3.77 7.92
CA GLU A 156 -9.70 -4.14 8.25
C GLU A 156 -10.09 -3.64 9.64
N GLN A 157 -11.40 -3.58 9.93
CA GLN A 157 -11.92 -3.20 11.25
C GLN A 157 -11.87 -4.39 12.23
N LYS A 158 -10.66 -4.87 12.54
CA LYS A 158 -10.43 -6.00 13.46
C LYS A 158 -9.40 -5.67 14.54
N THR A 159 -9.05 -6.63 15.37
CA THR A 159 -7.95 -6.47 16.34
C THR A 159 -6.63 -6.78 15.65
N TYR A 160 -5.61 -5.96 15.90
CA TYR A 160 -4.23 -6.19 15.47
C TYR A 160 -3.32 -6.15 16.68
N ASP A 161 -2.35 -7.05 16.78
CA ASP A 161 -1.33 -6.95 17.82
C ASP A 161 -0.31 -5.89 17.42
N ILE A 162 -0.01 -4.96 18.32
CA ILE A 162 1.04 -3.95 18.16
C ILE A 162 2.16 -4.29 19.14
N PHE A 163 3.41 -4.33 18.65
CA PHE A 163 4.58 -4.50 19.51
C PHE A 163 4.75 -3.29 20.43
N ASP A 164 5.07 -3.54 21.70
CA ASP A 164 5.50 -2.50 22.60
C ASP A 164 6.94 -2.75 23.05
N ARG A 165 7.80 -1.75 22.78
CA ARG A 165 9.24 -1.80 23.01
C ARG A 165 9.59 -1.85 24.49
N ASP A 166 8.78 -1.26 25.36
CA ASP A 166 9.08 -1.19 26.79
C ASP A 166 8.85 -2.53 27.48
N ILE A 167 7.97 -3.38 26.95
CA ILE A 167 7.68 -4.73 27.48
C ILE A 167 8.15 -5.87 26.58
N LEU A 168 8.74 -5.54 25.42
CA LEU A 168 9.25 -6.46 24.40
C LEU A 168 8.25 -7.53 23.94
N THR A 169 6.96 -7.17 23.86
CA THR A 169 5.92 -8.09 23.42
C THR A 169 4.81 -7.35 22.68
N ALA A 170 4.04 -8.10 21.89
CA ALA A 170 2.88 -7.58 21.18
C ALA A 170 1.60 -7.77 21.98
N LYS A 171 0.76 -6.75 22.00
CA LYS A 171 -0.52 -6.74 22.72
C LYS A 171 -1.63 -6.23 21.80
N PRO A 172 -2.89 -6.65 22.02
CA PRO A 172 -3.98 -6.33 21.11
C PRO A 172 -4.32 -4.84 21.10
N ALA A 173 -4.42 -4.26 19.90
CA ALA A 173 -5.01 -2.98 19.61
C ALA A 173 -6.38 -3.20 18.94
N LYS A 174 -7.45 -2.72 19.58
CA LYS A 174 -8.82 -2.94 19.12
C LYS A 174 -9.29 -1.78 18.25
N PHE A 175 -9.98 -2.08 17.16
CA PHE A 175 -10.72 -1.07 16.41
C PHE A 175 -11.75 -0.39 17.31
N VAL A 176 -11.82 0.94 17.24
CA VAL A 176 -12.72 1.78 18.04
C VAL A 176 -13.79 2.41 17.16
N LYS A 177 -13.36 3.14 16.12
CA LYS A 177 -14.26 3.88 15.22
C LYS A 177 -13.57 4.28 13.92
N THR A 178 -14.37 4.73 12.96
CA THR A 178 -13.91 5.42 11.76
C THR A 178 -14.09 6.92 11.93
N GLU A 179 -13.10 7.72 11.53
CA GLU A 179 -13.24 9.17 11.43
C GLU A 179 -12.35 9.78 10.33
N THR A 180 -12.66 11.00 9.90
CA THR A 180 -11.89 11.69 8.86
C THR A 180 -10.89 12.65 9.48
N ILE A 181 -9.60 12.49 9.15
CA ILE A 181 -8.53 13.40 9.57
C ILE A 181 -7.94 14.04 8.32
N GLN A 182 -8.04 15.37 8.23
CA GLN A 182 -7.54 16.16 7.10
C GLN A 182 -7.95 15.61 5.72
N GLY A 183 -9.18 15.07 5.59
CA GLY A 183 -9.70 14.52 4.34
C GLY A 183 -9.25 13.09 4.02
N VAL A 184 -8.63 12.38 4.97
CA VAL A 184 -8.36 10.94 4.90
C VAL A 184 -9.33 10.23 5.84
N GLU A 185 -10.09 9.26 5.33
CA GLU A 185 -10.82 8.34 6.19
C GLU A 185 -9.82 7.48 6.97
N THR A 186 -9.98 7.39 8.28
CA THR A 186 -9.05 6.67 9.17
C THR A 186 -9.81 5.71 10.07
N TYR A 187 -9.19 4.57 10.36
CA TYR A 187 -9.62 3.64 11.39
C TYR A 187 -8.80 3.89 12.65
N GLN A 188 -9.48 4.16 13.76
CA GLN A 188 -8.86 4.34 15.06
C GLN A 188 -8.72 2.99 15.77
N PHE A 189 -7.50 2.66 16.18
CA PHE A 189 -7.18 1.50 17.01
C PHE A 189 -6.62 1.94 18.36
N THR A 190 -7.04 1.29 19.44
CA THR A 190 -6.51 1.57 20.78
C THR A 190 -5.92 0.31 21.41
N GLN A 191 -4.69 0.44 21.91
CA GLN A 191 -3.99 -0.54 22.74
C GLN A 191 -3.83 0.05 24.14
N THR A 192 -4.18 -0.75 25.16
CA THR A 192 -4.07 -0.36 26.57
C THR A 192 -3.15 -1.34 27.29
N LEU A 193 -2.10 -0.80 27.91
CA LEU A 193 -1.13 -1.51 28.73
C LEU A 193 -1.25 -0.95 30.15
N GLU A 194 -1.62 -1.80 31.11
CA GLU A 194 -1.81 -1.42 32.50
C GLU A 194 -0.96 -2.31 33.40
N ASN A 195 -0.25 -1.71 34.34
CA ASN A 195 0.55 -2.41 35.35
C ASN A 195 1.58 -3.38 34.76
N GLU A 196 2.06 -3.11 33.54
CA GLU A 196 3.13 -3.90 32.95
C GLU A 196 4.47 -3.56 33.62
N THR A 197 5.48 -4.40 33.42
CA THR A 197 6.85 -4.12 33.90
C THR A 197 7.74 -3.87 32.70
N GLN A 198 8.40 -2.71 32.69
CA GLN A 198 9.38 -2.39 31.66
C GLN A 198 10.56 -3.36 31.76
N VAL A 199 10.96 -3.92 30.62
CA VAL A 199 12.16 -4.74 30.52
C VAL A 199 13.37 -3.82 30.47
N LEU A 200 14.17 -3.85 31.52
CA LEU A 200 15.41 -3.09 31.64
C LEU A 200 16.53 -4.00 32.17
N PRO A 201 17.78 -3.79 31.72
CA PRO A 201 18.96 -4.39 32.33
C PRO A 201 19.02 -4.12 33.84
N ALA A 202 19.42 -5.14 34.61
CA ALA A 202 19.40 -5.11 36.07
C ALA A 202 20.33 -4.02 36.66
N ASP A 203 21.46 -3.77 36.00
CA ASP A 203 22.41 -2.70 36.34
C ASP A 203 21.79 -1.31 36.18
N ARG A 204 20.98 -1.08 35.15
CA ARG A 204 20.24 0.18 34.96
C ARG A 204 19.19 0.37 36.04
N VAL A 205 18.44 -0.67 36.40
CA VAL A 205 17.48 -0.59 37.51
C VAL A 205 18.20 -0.26 38.82
N GLN A 206 19.33 -0.91 39.10
CA GLN A 206 20.12 -0.66 40.30
C GLN A 206 20.67 0.78 40.35
N LEU A 207 21.12 1.32 39.21
CA LEU A 207 21.57 2.70 39.10
C LEU A 207 20.43 3.68 39.43
N LEU A 208 19.25 3.47 38.86
CA LEU A 208 18.08 4.33 39.11
C LEU A 208 17.64 4.26 40.58
N LEU A 209 17.60 3.07 41.19
CA LEU A 209 17.30 2.90 42.61
C LEU A 209 18.30 3.67 43.48
N GLY A 210 19.60 3.50 43.23
CA GLY A 210 20.64 4.17 44.02
C GLY A 210 20.55 5.71 43.98
N GLN A 211 20.07 6.28 42.88
CA GLN A 211 19.94 7.74 42.74
C GLN A 211 18.60 8.29 43.21
N LEU A 212 17.49 7.60 42.91
CA LEU A 212 16.14 8.13 43.09
C LEU A 212 15.41 7.55 44.30
N LEU A 213 15.76 6.33 44.73
CA LEU A 213 15.16 5.57 45.83
C LEU A 213 16.25 4.88 46.67
N PRO A 214 17.16 5.62 47.32
CA PRO A 214 18.38 5.06 47.92
C PRO A 214 18.14 4.09 49.10
N THR A 215 16.92 4.03 49.63
CA THR A 215 16.53 3.08 50.68
C THR A 215 16.13 1.71 50.13
N ALA A 216 15.79 1.63 48.84
CA ALA A 216 15.38 0.39 48.19
C ALA A 216 16.62 -0.43 47.74
N THR A 217 16.57 -1.73 47.99
CA THR A 217 17.66 -2.66 47.61
C THR A 217 17.39 -3.42 46.32
N SER A 218 16.13 -3.48 45.91
CA SER A 218 15.68 -4.01 44.62
C SER A 218 14.39 -3.31 44.20
N GLY A 219 13.99 -3.49 42.95
CA GLY A 219 12.84 -2.80 42.40
C GLY A 219 12.62 -3.10 40.92
N SER A 220 11.65 -2.42 40.33
CA SER A 220 11.35 -2.51 38.90
C SER A 220 10.77 -1.18 38.40
N VAL A 221 10.68 -1.02 37.07
CA VAL A 221 9.96 0.10 36.49
C VAL A 221 8.60 -0.40 36.03
N GLN A 222 7.55 0.06 36.70
CA GLN A 222 6.18 -0.16 36.25
C GLN A 222 5.89 0.74 35.05
N TYR A 223 5.24 0.16 34.05
CA TYR A 223 4.91 0.80 32.79
C TYR A 223 3.42 0.70 32.49
N GLY A 224 2.85 1.81 32.04
CA GLY A 224 1.52 1.88 31.47
C GLY A 224 1.53 2.74 30.21
N ASN A 225 0.69 2.37 29.25
CA ASN A 225 0.51 3.13 28.01
C ASN A 225 -0.91 2.97 27.48
N VAL A 226 -1.54 4.08 27.11
CA VAL A 226 -2.71 4.07 26.22
C VAL A 226 -2.29 4.62 24.88
N ARG A 227 -2.08 3.71 23.92
CA ARG A 227 -1.70 4.02 22.54
C ARG A 227 -2.96 4.06 21.68
N THR A 228 -3.18 5.17 21.00
CA THR A 228 -4.22 5.32 19.98
C THR A 228 -3.57 5.66 18.64
N VAL A 229 -3.90 4.88 17.62
CA VAL A 229 -3.36 5.01 16.27
C VAL A 229 -4.50 5.20 15.29
N TRP A 230 -4.39 6.20 14.43
CA TRP A 230 -5.32 6.44 13.32
C TRP A 230 -4.66 6.01 12.03
N VAL A 231 -5.25 5.02 11.38
CA VAL A 231 -4.67 4.32 10.24
C VAL A 231 -5.49 4.61 8.99
N ASP A 232 -4.83 4.97 7.89
CA ASP A 232 -5.46 4.97 6.57
C ASP A 232 -5.80 3.52 6.16
N PRO A 233 -7.08 3.16 5.97
CA PRO A 233 -7.46 1.78 5.68
C PRO A 233 -6.95 1.27 4.34
N VAL A 234 -6.65 2.14 3.38
CA VAL A 234 -6.18 1.72 2.05
C VAL A 234 -4.71 1.37 2.10
N THR A 235 -3.89 2.30 2.58
CA THR A 235 -2.42 2.12 2.59
C THR A 235 -1.93 1.41 3.83
N GLY A 236 -2.64 1.48 4.96
CA GLY A 236 -2.19 1.02 6.27
C GLY A 236 -1.21 1.98 6.97
N ALA A 237 -1.03 3.20 6.46
CA ALA A 237 -0.13 4.20 7.06
C ALA A 237 -0.71 4.84 8.31
N TYR A 238 0.15 5.23 9.26
CA TYR A 238 -0.25 6.01 10.44
C TYR A 238 -0.46 7.48 10.05
N ILE A 239 -1.70 7.95 10.21
CA ILE A 239 -2.06 9.35 9.98
C ILE A 239 -1.86 10.17 11.26
N LYS A 240 -2.18 9.59 12.41
CA LYS A 240 -1.98 10.20 13.73
C LYS A 240 -1.64 9.11 14.73
N VAL A 241 -0.80 9.43 15.70
CA VAL A 241 -0.55 8.60 16.87
C VAL A 241 -0.66 9.47 18.12
N GLN A 242 -1.22 8.90 19.17
CA GLN A 242 -1.22 9.44 20.52
C GLN A 242 -0.82 8.34 21.49
N GLU A 243 0.08 8.63 22.42
CA GLU A 243 0.51 7.72 23.48
C GLU A 243 0.50 8.43 24.83
N GLN A 244 -0.26 7.88 25.78
CA GLN A 244 -0.26 8.32 27.17
C GLN A 244 0.63 7.39 27.97
N GLN A 245 1.90 7.74 28.12
CA GLN A 245 2.91 6.90 28.75
C GLN A 245 3.15 7.28 30.20
N LYS A 246 3.15 6.28 31.07
CA LYS A 246 3.53 6.42 32.47
C LYS A 246 4.58 5.39 32.85
N LYS A 247 5.70 5.84 33.39
CA LYS A 247 6.77 5.00 33.92
C LYS A 247 7.03 5.39 35.37
N THR A 248 6.98 4.42 36.27
CA THR A 248 7.21 4.63 37.70
C THR A 248 8.23 3.63 38.21
N LEU A 249 9.35 4.12 38.76
CA LEU A 249 10.29 3.29 39.50
C LEU A 249 9.65 2.90 40.83
N LEU A 250 9.63 1.60 41.11
CA LEU A 250 9.10 1.02 42.34
C LEU A 250 10.23 0.33 43.10
N GLY A 251 10.42 0.70 44.36
CA GLY A 251 11.31 0.02 45.30
C GLY A 251 10.61 -1.12 46.04
N ASN A 252 11.38 -2.12 46.45
CA ASN A 252 10.90 -3.24 47.26
C ASN A 252 10.44 -2.84 48.68
N ASP A 253 10.82 -1.65 49.13
CA ASP A 253 10.41 -1.01 50.38
C ASP A 253 9.08 -0.23 50.27
N GLY A 254 8.44 -0.26 49.09
CA GLY A 254 7.21 0.47 48.80
C GLY A 254 7.43 1.94 48.39
N SER A 255 8.68 2.41 48.35
CA SER A 255 9.00 3.72 47.80
C SER A 255 8.78 3.75 46.29
N SER A 256 8.44 4.93 45.75
CA SER A 256 8.22 5.09 44.31
C SER A 256 8.63 6.46 43.79
N LYS A 257 8.99 6.50 42.50
CA LYS A 257 9.30 7.74 41.78
C LYS A 257 8.75 7.68 40.37
N VAL A 258 7.97 8.68 39.97
CA VAL A 258 7.54 8.82 38.57
C VAL A 258 8.75 9.21 37.73
N LEU A 259 9.06 8.39 36.72
CA LEU A 259 10.15 8.62 35.75
C LEU A 259 9.63 9.24 34.46
N LEU A 260 8.37 8.97 34.10
CA LEU A 260 7.70 9.56 32.95
C LEU A 260 6.20 9.62 33.23
N ASP A 261 5.60 10.76 32.95
CA ASP A 261 4.16 10.96 32.82
C ASP A 261 3.96 11.97 31.69
N ALA A 262 3.62 11.47 30.50
CA ALA A 262 3.63 12.25 29.27
C ALA A 262 2.55 11.76 28.31
N THR A 263 1.90 12.70 27.63
CA THR A 263 1.00 12.41 26.51
C THR A 263 1.62 12.90 25.22
N PHE A 264 2.25 12.00 24.47
CA PHE A 264 2.80 12.29 23.15
C PHE A 264 1.69 12.28 22.11
N VAL A 265 1.59 13.33 21.29
CA VAL A 265 0.66 13.41 20.17
C VAL A 265 1.42 13.85 18.93
N TYR A 266 1.17 13.21 17.79
CA TYR A 266 1.73 13.68 16.52
C TYR A 266 1.41 15.16 16.29
N SER A 267 2.45 15.94 16.00
CA SER A 267 2.36 17.36 15.64
C SER A 267 1.48 17.56 14.40
N ASP A 268 0.86 18.73 14.28
CA ASP A 268 0.00 19.06 13.14
C ASP A 268 0.73 18.91 11.80
N ALA A 269 2.00 19.31 11.74
CA ALA A 269 2.84 19.14 10.56
C ALA A 269 3.05 17.66 10.18
N THR A 270 3.22 16.78 11.17
CA THR A 270 3.32 15.33 10.95
C THR A 270 1.99 14.78 10.44
N VAL A 271 0.87 15.16 11.05
CA VAL A 271 -0.47 14.72 10.62
C VAL A 271 -0.76 15.16 9.18
N THR A 272 -0.47 16.42 8.83
CA THR A 272 -0.64 16.93 7.45
C THR A 272 0.22 16.16 6.46
N LYS A 273 1.53 16.00 6.75
CA LYS A 273 2.44 15.27 5.87
C LYS A 273 2.01 13.82 5.67
N SER A 274 1.58 13.13 6.74
CA SER A 274 1.06 11.76 6.65
C SER A 274 -0.23 11.69 5.85
N ALA A 275 -1.16 12.62 6.06
CA ALA A 275 -2.42 12.68 5.31
C ALA A 275 -2.21 12.92 3.81
N ASP A 276 -1.34 13.86 3.45
CA ASP A 276 -1.04 14.16 2.04
C ASP A 276 -0.33 13.00 1.35
N THR A 277 0.62 12.36 2.05
CA THR A 277 1.29 11.15 1.56
C THR A 277 0.30 10.00 1.35
N ALA A 278 -0.62 9.79 2.29
CA ALA A 278 -1.66 8.79 2.18
C ALA A 278 -2.57 9.04 0.97
N LYS A 279 -3.08 10.27 0.78
CA LYS A 279 -3.90 10.62 -0.40
C LYS A 279 -3.15 10.39 -1.72
N ALA A 280 -1.88 10.77 -1.78
CA ALA A 280 -1.05 10.56 -2.97
C ALA A 280 -0.89 9.07 -3.28
N ASN A 281 -0.63 8.25 -2.27
CA ASN A 281 -0.48 6.80 -2.41
C ASN A 281 -1.81 6.12 -2.76
N GLN A 282 -2.92 6.50 -2.12
CA GLN A 282 -4.26 6.06 -2.47
C GLN A 282 -4.60 6.36 -3.94
N SER A 283 -4.27 7.56 -4.41
CA SER A 283 -4.51 7.98 -5.80
C SER A 283 -3.73 7.11 -6.79
N LYS A 284 -2.45 6.83 -6.49
CA LYS A 284 -1.62 5.92 -7.30
C LYS A 284 -2.19 4.50 -7.31
N LEU A 285 -2.55 3.97 -6.13
CA LEU A 285 -3.13 2.63 -5.99
C LEU A 285 -4.47 2.51 -6.73
N ASN A 286 -5.34 3.51 -6.64
CA ASN A 286 -6.63 3.53 -7.36
C ASN A 286 -6.44 3.67 -8.86
N LEU A 287 -5.46 4.46 -9.31
CA LEU A 287 -5.15 4.59 -10.73
C LEU A 287 -4.70 3.25 -11.33
N VAL A 288 -3.80 2.53 -10.65
CA VAL A 288 -3.26 1.26 -11.15
C VAL A 288 -4.25 0.11 -10.95
N GLY A 289 -4.94 0.07 -9.81
CA GLY A 289 -5.79 -1.05 -9.41
C GLY A 289 -7.23 -0.99 -9.88
N VAL A 290 -7.76 0.21 -10.16
CA VAL A 290 -9.19 0.40 -10.47
C VAL A 290 -9.35 1.11 -11.81
N TRP A 291 -8.88 2.36 -11.90
CA TRP A 291 -9.18 3.22 -13.05
C TRP A 291 -8.42 2.82 -14.32
N GLY A 292 -7.18 2.35 -14.21
CA GLY A 292 -6.37 1.89 -15.33
C GLY A 292 -7.01 0.68 -16.03
N PRO A 293 -7.31 -0.42 -15.31
CA PRO A 293 -8.02 -1.56 -15.87
C PRO A 293 -9.38 -1.19 -16.46
N ILE A 294 -10.19 -0.36 -15.77
CA ILE A 294 -11.51 0.05 -16.28
C ILE A 294 -11.37 0.88 -17.55
N GLY A 295 -10.49 1.88 -17.56
CA GLY A 295 -10.27 2.77 -18.70
C GLY A 295 -9.79 2.01 -19.94
N LEU A 296 -8.77 1.17 -19.78
CA LEU A 296 -8.28 0.30 -20.86
C LEU A 296 -9.33 -0.74 -21.27
N GLY A 297 -10.10 -1.26 -20.32
CA GLY A 297 -11.17 -2.22 -20.56
C GLY A 297 -12.27 -1.65 -21.44
N VAL A 298 -12.79 -0.47 -21.07
CA VAL A 298 -13.83 0.25 -21.81
C VAL A 298 -13.32 0.68 -23.18
N LEU A 299 -12.14 1.29 -23.25
CA LEU A 299 -11.54 1.69 -24.51
C LEU A 299 -11.31 0.48 -25.44
N GLY A 300 -10.76 -0.60 -24.87
CA GLY A 300 -10.52 -1.84 -25.59
C GLY A 300 -11.80 -2.45 -26.15
N LEU A 301 -12.87 -2.47 -25.35
CA LEU A 301 -14.19 -2.94 -25.76
C LEU A 301 -14.77 -2.08 -26.90
N ILE A 302 -14.70 -0.74 -26.78
CA ILE A 302 -15.18 0.18 -27.81
C ILE A 302 -14.44 -0.04 -29.13
N LEU A 303 -13.11 -0.11 -29.08
CA LEU A 303 -12.26 -0.33 -30.26
C LEU A 303 -12.52 -1.70 -30.90
N ALA A 304 -12.69 -2.75 -30.09
CA ALA A 304 -13.01 -4.09 -30.57
C ALA A 304 -14.38 -4.13 -31.27
N VAL A 305 -15.42 -3.55 -30.65
CA VAL A 305 -16.77 -3.51 -31.22
C VAL A 305 -16.81 -2.70 -32.51
N LEU A 306 -16.21 -1.49 -32.54
CA LEU A 306 -16.15 -0.66 -33.74
C LEU A 306 -15.33 -1.31 -34.85
N GLY A 307 -14.20 -1.93 -34.51
CA GLY A 307 -13.37 -2.69 -35.44
C GLY A 307 -14.15 -3.83 -36.10
N ALA A 308 -14.86 -4.62 -35.29
CA ALA A 308 -15.71 -5.71 -35.78
C ALA A 308 -16.85 -5.19 -36.68
N LEU A 309 -17.54 -4.12 -36.27
CA LEU A 309 -18.63 -3.52 -37.08
C LEU A 309 -18.13 -3.00 -38.44
N LEU A 310 -16.91 -2.43 -38.50
CA LEU A 310 -16.29 -1.97 -39.75
C LEU A 310 -15.84 -3.12 -40.66
N MET A 311 -15.50 -4.29 -40.10
CA MET A 311 -15.28 -5.50 -40.88
C MET A 311 -16.58 -6.07 -41.46
N LEU A 312 -17.67 -6.02 -40.68
CA LEU A 312 -19.00 -6.55 -41.04
C LEU A 312 -19.73 -5.68 -42.08
N ARG A 313 -19.45 -4.36 -42.14
CA ARG A 313 -19.96 -3.47 -43.19
C ARG A 313 -19.23 -3.71 -44.52
N GLY A 314 -19.71 -4.68 -45.28
CA GLY A 314 -19.32 -4.92 -46.68
C GLY A 314 -19.59 -3.70 -47.59
N PRO A 315 -18.92 -3.60 -48.75
CA PRO A 315 -19.19 -2.51 -49.69
C PRO A 315 -20.68 -2.54 -50.05
N LYS A 316 -21.39 -1.42 -49.87
CA LYS A 316 -22.67 -1.21 -50.53
C LYS A 316 -22.38 -1.37 -52.03
N SER A 317 -22.83 -2.47 -52.63
CA SER A 317 -23.00 -2.52 -54.08
C SER A 317 -23.85 -1.32 -54.43
N ALA A 318 -23.26 -0.36 -55.14
CA ALA A 318 -24.04 0.61 -55.87
C ALA A 318 -24.85 -0.20 -56.89
N ALA A 319 -26.11 -0.45 -56.57
CA ALA A 319 -27.08 -0.95 -57.52
C ALA A 319 -27.25 0.14 -58.59
N ALA A 320 -26.55 0.00 -59.70
CA ALA A 320 -26.89 0.72 -60.92
C ALA A 320 -28.11 0.03 -61.52
N ASN A 321 -29.24 0.73 -61.43
CA ASN A 321 -30.51 0.41 -62.09
C ASN A 321 -30.35 0.21 -63.59
N GLY A 322 -31.09 -0.73 -64.18
CA GLY A 322 -31.36 -0.69 -65.62
C GLY A 322 -31.92 -1.93 -66.30
N VAL A 323 -33.04 -2.51 -65.85
CA VAL A 323 -33.97 -3.23 -66.76
C VAL A 323 -35.41 -3.10 -66.25
N PRO A 324 -36.37 -2.52 -67.01
CA PRO A 324 -37.79 -2.72 -66.74
C PRO A 324 -38.38 -3.84 -67.62
N ALA A 325 -39.04 -4.76 -66.91
CA ALA A 325 -40.28 -5.48 -67.19
C ALA A 325 -40.63 -5.99 -68.62
N GLN A 326 -40.91 -7.29 -68.66
CA GLN A 326 -41.64 -8.03 -69.69
C GLN A 326 -42.96 -7.38 -70.10
N TRP A 327 -43.28 -7.46 -71.40
CA TRP A 327 -44.64 -7.37 -71.94
C TRP A 327 -44.97 -8.66 -72.70
N SER A 328 -46.08 -9.31 -72.33
CA SER A 328 -46.65 -10.49 -72.99
C SER A 328 -48.08 -10.21 -73.47
N GLY A 329 -48.42 -10.73 -74.67
CA GLY A 329 -49.77 -10.78 -75.26
C GLY A 329 -49.94 -9.87 -76.49
N ALA A 330 -50.52 -10.29 -77.63
CA ALA A 330 -51.07 -11.56 -78.13
C ALA A 330 -51.24 -11.43 -79.68
N PRO A 331 -51.96 -12.31 -80.42
CA PRO A 331 -51.49 -13.05 -81.60
C PRO A 331 -51.85 -12.45 -82.97
N ARG A 332 -51.24 -12.97 -84.06
CA ARG A 332 -51.85 -12.96 -85.40
C ARG A 332 -51.28 -14.01 -86.36
N HIS A 333 -52.18 -14.49 -87.21
CA HIS A 333 -52.12 -15.62 -88.14
C HIS A 333 -51.10 -15.54 -89.29
N ALA A 334 -50.86 -16.75 -89.84
CA ALA A 334 -50.80 -17.11 -91.27
C ALA A 334 -49.43 -17.39 -91.92
N ALA A 335 -49.19 -18.71 -92.05
CA ALA A 335 -49.07 -19.45 -93.31
C ALA A 335 -47.70 -19.66 -93.97
N LYS A 336 -47.56 -20.93 -94.42
CA LYS A 336 -46.66 -21.56 -95.40
C LYS A 336 -45.26 -21.95 -94.90
N SER A 337 -44.66 -23.08 -95.30
CA SER A 337 -45.06 -24.35 -95.94
C SER A 337 -43.75 -25.09 -96.22
N GLY A 338 -43.72 -26.42 -96.04
CA GLY A 338 -42.67 -27.32 -96.54
C GLY A 338 -41.33 -27.25 -95.79
N ASP A 339 -40.44 -28.22 -95.87
CA ASP A 339 -40.50 -29.66 -96.14
C ASP A 339 -39.08 -30.16 -95.79
N GLU A 340 -39.01 -31.40 -95.32
CA GLU A 340 -37.92 -32.37 -95.50
C GLU A 340 -36.42 -31.96 -95.59
N ALA A 341 -35.66 -32.59 -94.68
CA ALA A 341 -34.56 -33.54 -94.94
C ALA A 341 -33.14 -33.06 -95.31
N GLY A 342 -32.19 -33.74 -94.63
CA GLY A 342 -30.80 -33.99 -95.05
C GLY A 342 -29.87 -32.79 -94.98
N ASP A 343 -28.56 -32.91 -94.91
CA ASP A 343 -27.63 -34.00 -94.62
C ASP A 343 -26.26 -33.29 -94.41
N GLU A 344 -25.35 -34.00 -93.77
CA GLU A 344 -23.88 -33.91 -93.78
C GLU A 344 -23.08 -32.67 -94.30
N ALA A 345 -22.07 -32.36 -93.48
CA ALA A 345 -20.64 -32.20 -93.81
C ALA A 345 -20.05 -30.86 -94.31
N GLU A 346 -18.90 -30.54 -93.67
CA GLU A 346 -17.72 -29.80 -94.16
C GLU A 346 -17.91 -28.34 -94.65
N ALA A 347 -16.91 -27.47 -94.77
CA ALA A 347 -15.67 -27.16 -94.06
C ALA A 347 -15.24 -25.78 -94.64
N THR A 348 -14.67 -24.91 -93.78
CA THR A 348 -13.66 -23.87 -94.09
C THR A 348 -13.91 -22.70 -95.08
N ALA A 349 -13.75 -21.50 -94.51
CA ALA A 349 -12.85 -20.38 -94.92
C ALA A 349 -13.16 -19.43 -96.12
N SER A 350 -13.28 -18.14 -95.75
CA SER A 350 -12.69 -16.92 -96.34
C SER A 350 -12.82 -16.58 -97.83
N ALA A 351 -13.39 -15.41 -98.16
CA ALA A 351 -12.89 -14.50 -99.19
C ALA A 351 -13.57 -13.11 -99.17
N GLU A 352 -12.79 -12.10 -99.51
CA GLU A 352 -13.07 -10.67 -99.63
C GLU A 352 -12.95 -10.27 -101.11
N LYS A 353 -13.92 -9.52 -101.69
CA LYS A 353 -13.70 -8.39 -102.64
C LYS A 353 -14.98 -7.89 -103.33
N SER A 354 -14.99 -6.55 -103.46
CA SER A 354 -15.78 -5.65 -104.32
C SER A 354 -17.09 -5.11 -103.76
#